data_AF-A0A8J7NKL6-F1
#
_entry.id   AF-A0A8J7NKL6-F1
#
_cell.length_a   1.000
_cell.length_b   1.000
_cell.length_c   1.000
_cell.angle_alpha   90.00
_cell.angle_beta   90.00
_cell.angle_gamma   90.00
#
_symmetry.space_group_name_H-M   'P 1'
#
loop_
_entity.id
_entity.type
_entity.pdbx_description
1 polymer ?
#
loop_
_entity_poly.entity_id
_entity_poly.type
_entity_poly.pdbx_seq_one_letter_code
_entity_poly.pdbx_strand_id
1 'polypeptide(L)'
;MNQIDRQLDELEQRGVELEQKLRNSPNDEEEERMLVDWFKLIHEKHQLVRREAELVYTAKQQALEERQADVEYELRCLLNKPEKDWTEDDRAREQELMQDLVTIIEQRNHIVNSLDEDRQREEEEDKLLEAMIQRKEFQKEGDSEPRKKHKFKPGKVLKILGGKAEGKKGSPRGKEKSPKSPPAH
;
A
#
# COMPACT_ATOMS: atom_id res chain seq x y z
N MET A 1 -12.84 -1.29 -10.83
CA MET A 1 -13.15 -0.40 -9.71
C MET A 1 -14.54 -0.68 -9.17
N ASN A 2 -15.62 -0.39 -9.91
CA ASN A 2 -17.02 -0.54 -9.45
C ASN A 2 -17.43 -1.83 -8.71
N GLN A 3 -16.77 -2.98 -8.94
CA GLN A 3 -17.05 -4.21 -8.21
C GLN A 3 -16.38 -4.24 -6.82
N ILE A 4 -15.13 -3.80 -6.72
CA ILE A 4 -14.38 -3.75 -5.46
C ILE A 4 -15.01 -2.72 -4.53
N ASP A 5 -15.38 -1.55 -5.08
CA ASP A 5 -16.04 -0.48 -4.32
C ASP A 5 -17.31 -1.01 -3.63
N ARG A 6 -18.16 -1.73 -4.38
CA ARG A 6 -19.36 -2.37 -3.83
C ARG A 6 -19.04 -3.40 -2.74
N GLN A 7 -18.01 -4.22 -2.94
CA GLN A 7 -17.62 -5.22 -1.94
C GLN A 7 -17.05 -4.56 -0.67
N LEU A 8 -16.36 -3.43 -0.80
CA LEU A 8 -15.89 -2.63 0.33
C LEU A 8 -17.06 -1.98 1.09
N ASP A 9 -18.07 -1.46 0.38
CA ASP A 9 -19.29 -0.94 0.98
C ASP A 9 -20.05 -2.03 1.77
N GLU A 10 -20.17 -3.22 1.17
CA GLU A 10 -20.78 -4.39 1.83
C GLU A 10 -20.00 -4.83 3.07
N LEU A 11 -18.67 -4.79 3.02
CA LEU A 11 -17.80 -5.08 4.17
C LEU A 11 -17.94 -4.03 5.27
N GLU A 12 -18.05 -2.75 4.91
CA GLU A 12 -18.26 -1.67 5.87
C GLU A 12 -19.59 -1.87 6.60
N GLN A 13 -20.67 -2.15 5.86
CA GLN A 13 -21.98 -2.43 6.44
C GLN A 13 -21.94 -3.63 7.39
N ARG A 14 -21.33 -4.76 6.96
CA ARG A 14 -21.12 -5.94 7.81
C ARG A 14 -20.28 -5.59 9.05
N GLY A 15 -19.29 -4.72 8.91
CA GLY A 15 -18.40 -4.29 9.98
C GLY A 15 -19.13 -3.47 11.04
N VAL A 16 -19.99 -2.53 10.62
CA VAL A 16 -20.84 -1.74 11.52
C VAL A 16 -21.79 -2.63 12.31
N GLU A 17 -22.44 -3.59 11.65
CA GLU A 17 -23.34 -4.54 12.32
C GLU A 17 -22.62 -5.43 13.33
N LEU A 18 -21.44 -5.93 12.97
CA LEU A 18 -20.62 -6.76 13.86
C LEU A 18 -20.14 -5.97 15.07
N GLU A 19 -19.73 -4.72 14.88
CA GLU A 19 -19.33 -3.81 15.96
C GLU A 19 -20.46 -3.54 16.94
N GLN A 20 -21.66 -3.27 16.41
CA GLN A 20 -22.85 -3.06 17.22
C GLN A 20 -23.21 -4.30 18.05
N LYS A 21 -23.06 -5.50 17.47
CA LYS A 21 -23.28 -6.77 18.20
C LYS A 21 -22.22 -6.98 19.28
N LEU A 22 -20.94 -6.69 18.99
CA LEU A 22 -19.85 -6.77 19.97
C LEU A 22 -20.08 -5.85 21.18
N ARG A 23 -20.55 -4.61 20.96
CA ARG A 23 -20.87 -3.67 22.07
C ARG A 23 -21.99 -4.15 22.99
N ASN A 24 -22.94 -4.91 22.44
CA ASN A 24 -24.13 -5.38 23.14
C ASN A 24 -24.00 -6.85 23.57
N SER A 25 -22.82 -7.47 23.44
CA SER A 25 -22.65 -8.89 23.71
C SER A 25 -22.88 -9.21 25.19
N PRO A 26 -23.73 -10.20 25.51
CA PRO A 26 -24.09 -10.51 26.89
C PRO A 26 -23.10 -11.44 27.60
N ASN A 27 -22.21 -12.13 26.86
CA ASN A 27 -21.27 -13.10 27.43
C ASN A 27 -19.92 -13.17 26.68
N ASP A 28 -18.87 -13.58 27.39
CA ASP A 28 -17.50 -13.64 26.90
C ASP A 28 -17.31 -14.61 25.72
N GLU A 29 -18.10 -15.69 25.63
CA GLU A 29 -17.99 -16.70 24.57
C GLU A 29 -18.54 -16.22 23.21
N GLU A 30 -19.64 -15.47 23.21
CA GLU A 30 -20.20 -14.83 22.01
C GLU A 30 -19.29 -13.71 21.53
N GLU A 31 -18.73 -12.92 22.44
CA GLU A 31 -17.72 -11.92 22.13
C GLU A 31 -16.51 -12.57 21.44
N GLU A 32 -16.00 -13.69 21.96
CA GLU A 32 -14.85 -14.38 21.37
C GLU A 32 -15.12 -14.88 19.95
N ARG A 33 -16.31 -15.44 19.68
CA ARG A 33 -16.73 -15.83 18.32
C ARG A 33 -16.80 -14.63 17.37
N MET A 34 -17.44 -13.55 17.80
CA MET A 34 -17.56 -12.33 16.99
C MET A 34 -16.20 -11.67 16.72
N LEU A 35 -15.23 -11.82 17.63
CA LEU A 35 -13.86 -11.34 17.37
C LEU A 35 -13.17 -12.14 16.27
N VAL A 36 -13.43 -13.44 16.13
CA VAL A 36 -12.93 -14.24 14.99
C VAL A 36 -13.55 -13.74 13.68
N ASP A 37 -14.86 -13.50 13.67
CA ASP A 37 -15.55 -12.92 12.50
C ASP A 37 -15.01 -11.53 12.15
N TRP A 38 -14.63 -10.74 13.15
CA TRP A 38 -14.03 -9.43 12.96
C TRP A 38 -12.64 -9.52 12.31
N PHE A 39 -11.80 -10.47 12.74
CA PHE A 39 -10.51 -10.71 12.09
C PHE A 39 -10.66 -11.15 10.63
N LYS A 40 -11.64 -12.02 10.34
CA LYS A 40 -11.96 -12.43 8.97
C LYS A 40 -12.43 -11.26 8.11
N LEU A 41 -13.29 -10.40 8.66
CA LEU A 41 -13.77 -9.20 7.97
C LEU A 41 -12.63 -8.23 7.64
N ILE A 42 -11.70 -8.02 8.58
CA ILE A 42 -10.50 -7.21 8.34
C ILE A 42 -9.63 -7.84 7.25
N HIS A 43 -9.46 -9.17 7.28
CA HIS A 43 -8.70 -9.87 6.24
C HIS A 43 -9.31 -9.67 4.86
N GLU A 44 -10.63 -9.88 4.72
CA GLU A 44 -11.38 -9.67 3.47
C GLU A 44 -11.18 -8.22 2.97
N LYS A 45 -11.26 -7.23 3.87
CA LYS A 45 -11.02 -5.83 3.53
C LYS A 45 -9.60 -5.60 3.02
N HIS A 46 -8.58 -6.13 3.68
CA HIS A 46 -7.20 -5.99 3.24
C HIS A 46 -6.99 -6.59 1.86
N GLN A 47 -7.52 -7.80 1.59
CA GLN A 47 -7.42 -8.43 0.28
C GLN A 47 -8.03 -7.57 -0.83
N LEU A 48 -9.19 -6.96 -0.60
CA LEU A 48 -9.82 -6.07 -1.59
C LEU A 48 -9.01 -4.80 -1.84
N VAL A 49 -8.48 -4.16 -0.80
CA VAL A 49 -7.66 -2.95 -0.93
C VAL A 49 -6.35 -3.25 -1.67
N ARG A 50 -5.70 -4.38 -1.37
CA ARG A 50 -4.52 -4.84 -2.10
C ARG A 50 -4.85 -5.09 -3.57
N ARG A 51 -5.97 -5.75 -3.85
CA ARG A 51 -6.44 -5.98 -5.21
C ARG A 51 -6.74 -4.67 -5.96
N GLU A 52 -7.27 -3.67 -5.28
CA GLU A 52 -7.47 -2.34 -5.86
C GLU A 52 -6.12 -1.69 -6.24
N ALA A 53 -5.13 -1.75 -5.35
CA ALA A 53 -3.79 -1.23 -5.62
C ALA A 53 -3.11 -1.93 -6.81
N GLU A 54 -3.20 -3.26 -6.89
CA GLU A 54 -2.72 -4.05 -8.04
C GLU A 54 -3.36 -3.59 -9.35
N LEU A 55 -4.67 -3.32 -9.35
CA LEU A 55 -5.38 -2.83 -10.54
C LEU A 55 -4.92 -1.43 -10.94
N VAL A 56 -4.59 -0.57 -9.97
CA VAL A 56 -4.00 0.75 -10.25
C VAL A 56 -2.62 0.59 -10.90
N TYR A 57 -1.76 -0.30 -10.41
CA TYR A 57 -0.48 -0.59 -11.04
C TYR A 57 -0.64 -1.18 -12.44
N THR A 58 -1.61 -2.08 -12.62
CA THR A 58 -1.95 -2.65 -13.94
C THR A 58 -2.34 -1.55 -14.94
N ALA A 59 -3.21 -0.63 -14.53
CA ALA A 59 -3.63 0.49 -15.38
C ALA A 59 -2.47 1.43 -15.72
N LYS A 60 -1.59 1.72 -14.74
CA LYS A 60 -0.37 2.50 -14.97
C LYS A 60 0.56 1.82 -15.96
N GLN A 61 0.80 0.52 -15.80
CA GLN A 61 1.62 -0.28 -16.71
C GLN A 61 1.06 -0.23 -18.14
N GLN A 62 -0.26 -0.40 -18.31
CA GLN A 62 -0.89 -0.32 -19.63
C GLN A 62 -0.69 1.05 -20.27
N ALA A 63 -0.85 2.14 -19.52
CA ALA A 63 -0.61 3.49 -20.03
C ALA A 63 0.86 3.70 -20.46
N LEU A 64 1.81 3.09 -19.74
CA LEU A 64 3.23 3.12 -20.11
C LEU A 64 3.50 2.31 -21.38
N GLU A 65 2.85 1.17 -21.56
CA GLU A 65 2.98 0.34 -22.76
C GLU A 65 2.37 1.03 -23.99
N GLU A 66 1.24 1.71 -23.84
CA GLU A 66 0.64 2.56 -24.88
C GLU A 66 1.59 3.71 -25.26
N ARG A 67 2.12 4.44 -24.26
CA ARG A 67 3.09 5.51 -24.52
C ARG A 67 4.37 4.97 -25.17
N GLN A 68 4.86 3.80 -24.76
CA GLN A 68 6.03 3.16 -25.37
C GLN A 68 5.78 2.88 -26.85
N ALA A 69 4.61 2.34 -27.21
CA ALA A 69 4.26 2.07 -28.59
C ALA A 69 4.23 3.34 -29.45
N ASP A 70 3.69 4.45 -28.93
CA ASP A 70 3.69 5.74 -29.61
C ASP A 70 5.11 6.27 -29.85
N VAL A 71 5.97 6.23 -28.82
CA VAL A 71 7.36 6.70 -28.88
C VAL A 71 8.17 5.86 -29.87
N GLU A 72 8.04 4.54 -29.82
CA GLU A 72 8.73 3.63 -30.74
C GLU A 72 8.26 3.81 -32.19
N TYR A 73 6.97 4.07 -32.41
CA TYR A 73 6.44 4.35 -33.74
C TYR A 73 7.05 5.63 -34.31
N GLU A 74 7.05 6.71 -33.52
CA GLU A 74 7.62 8.00 -33.94
C GLU A 74 9.11 7.88 -34.23
N LEU A 75 9.86 7.20 -33.36
CA LEU A 75 11.28 6.95 -33.54
C LEU A 75 11.54 6.17 -34.85
N ARG A 76 10.71 5.16 -35.15
CA ARG A 76 10.80 4.40 -36.41
C ARG A 76 10.52 5.27 -37.64
N CYS A 77 9.54 6.17 -37.55
CA CYS A 77 9.25 7.14 -38.62
C CYS A 77 10.45 8.05 -38.90
N LEU A 78 11.10 8.54 -37.83
CA LEU A 78 12.28 9.41 -37.93
C LEU A 78 13.48 8.65 -38.52
N LEU A 79 13.76 7.43 -38.02
CA LEU A 79 14.85 6.58 -38.49
C LEU A 79 14.71 6.06 -39.94
N ASN A 80 13.50 6.09 -40.50
CA ASN A 80 13.29 5.75 -41.92
C ASN A 80 13.81 6.83 -42.89
N LYS A 81 14.12 8.03 -42.39
CA LYS A 81 14.76 9.10 -43.17
C LYS A 81 16.28 8.89 -43.21
N PRO A 82 16.94 8.99 -44.38
CA PRO A 82 18.39 8.91 -44.46
C PRO A 82 19.06 9.94 -43.55
N GLU A 83 20.06 9.52 -42.78
CA GLU A 83 20.72 10.36 -41.76
C GLU A 83 21.32 11.65 -42.35
N LYS A 84 21.80 11.61 -43.60
CA LYS A 84 22.29 12.78 -44.34
C LYS A 84 21.24 13.89 -44.51
N ASP A 85 19.96 13.54 -44.45
CA ASP A 85 18.83 14.46 -44.64
C ASP A 85 18.30 14.97 -43.29
N TRP A 86 18.83 14.50 -42.16
CA TRP A 86 18.38 14.87 -40.82
C TRP A 86 18.69 16.33 -40.51
N THR A 87 17.68 17.02 -39.99
CA THR A 87 17.82 18.37 -39.44
C THR A 87 18.34 18.30 -38.00
N GLU A 88 18.70 19.46 -37.44
CA GLU A 88 19.01 19.54 -36.01
C GLU A 88 17.77 19.21 -35.17
N ASP A 89 16.58 19.59 -35.63
CA ASP A 89 15.31 19.26 -34.98
C ASP A 89 15.07 17.73 -34.96
N ASP A 90 15.41 17.03 -36.06
CA ASP A 90 15.30 15.56 -36.11
C ASP A 90 16.23 14.90 -35.06
N ARG A 91 17.47 15.40 -34.91
CA ARG A 91 18.40 14.89 -33.88
C ARG A 91 17.91 15.17 -32.48
N ALA A 92 17.44 16.39 -32.22
CA ALA A 92 16.90 16.77 -30.91
C ALA A 92 15.68 15.91 -30.56
N ARG A 93 14.81 15.64 -31.54
CA ARG A 93 13.63 14.80 -31.35
C ARG A 93 13.99 13.34 -31.09
N GLU A 94 14.98 12.79 -31.80
CA GLU A 94 15.50 11.44 -31.54
C GLU A 94 16.00 11.32 -30.09
N GLN A 95 16.79 12.29 -29.63
CA GLN A 95 17.30 12.29 -28.27
C GLN A 95 16.18 12.37 -27.22
N GLU A 96 15.15 13.18 -27.47
CA GLU A 96 13.96 13.27 -26.61
C GLU A 96 13.21 11.93 -26.54
N LEU A 97 12.94 11.30 -27.70
CA LEU A 97 12.25 10.01 -27.77
C LEU A 97 13.05 8.90 -27.07
N MET A 98 14.38 8.90 -27.22
CA MET A 98 15.26 7.96 -26.52
C MET A 98 15.22 8.18 -25.00
N GLN A 99 15.21 9.43 -24.54
CA GLN A 99 15.08 9.76 -23.13
C GLN A 99 13.71 9.34 -22.58
N ASP A 100 12.63 9.53 -23.35
CA ASP A 100 11.29 9.07 -22.99
C ASP A 100 11.25 7.54 -22.81
N LEU A 101 11.86 6.77 -23.71
CA LEU A 101 11.95 5.31 -23.57
C LEU A 101 12.67 4.89 -22.29
N VAL A 102 13.78 5.56 -21.95
CA VAL A 102 14.51 5.31 -20.69
C VAL A 102 13.60 5.59 -19.49
N THR A 103 12.91 6.73 -19.48
CA THR A 103 11.99 7.08 -18.39
C THR A 103 10.82 6.11 -18.27
N ILE A 104 10.28 5.62 -19.38
CA ILE A 104 9.24 4.57 -19.37
C ILE A 104 9.78 3.29 -18.73
N ILE A 105 10.98 2.84 -19.10
CA ILE A 105 11.61 1.66 -18.51
C ILE A 105 11.83 1.84 -17.01
N GLU A 106 12.32 3.01 -16.58
CA GLU A 106 12.49 3.33 -15.16
C GLU A 106 11.16 3.29 -14.38
N GLN A 107 10.08 3.82 -14.96
CA GLN A 107 8.75 3.80 -14.36
C GLN A 107 8.18 2.39 -14.27
N ARG A 108 8.37 1.56 -15.31
CA ARG A 108 7.97 0.13 -15.29
C ARG A 108 8.76 -0.64 -14.23
N ASN A 109 10.06 -0.39 -14.10
CA ASN A 109 10.88 -0.97 -13.04
C ASN A 109 10.41 -0.54 -11.65
N HIS A 110 10.00 0.71 -11.47
CA HIS A 110 9.43 1.17 -10.21
C HIS A 110 8.13 0.44 -9.85
N ILE A 111 7.26 0.17 -10.83
CA ILE A 111 6.04 -0.63 -10.62
C ILE A 111 6.40 -2.05 -10.13
N VAL A 112 7.34 -2.71 -10.80
CA VAL A 112 7.81 -4.06 -10.42
C VAL A 112 8.34 -4.08 -8.99
N ASN A 113 9.26 -3.16 -8.66
CA ASN A 113 9.83 -3.08 -7.31
C ASN A 113 8.75 -2.83 -6.25
N SER A 114 7.78 -1.96 -6.54
CA SER A 114 6.70 -1.65 -5.60
C SER A 114 5.81 -2.87 -5.34
N LEU A 115 5.43 -3.60 -6.39
CA LEU A 115 4.66 -4.85 -6.26
C LEU A 115 5.43 -5.94 -5.51
N ASP A 116 6.75 -6.02 -5.68
CA ASP A 116 7.61 -6.95 -4.96
C ASP A 116 7.73 -6.61 -3.47
N GLU A 117 7.84 -5.33 -3.13
CA GLU A 117 7.86 -4.83 -1.75
C GLU A 117 6.51 -5.05 -1.06
N ASP A 118 5.41 -4.75 -1.76
CA ASP A 118 4.06 -4.94 -1.25
C ASP A 118 3.81 -6.44 -0.98
N ARG A 119 4.11 -7.34 -1.93
CA ARG A 119 3.98 -8.79 -1.72
C ARG A 119 4.69 -9.28 -0.45
N GLN A 120 5.94 -8.85 -0.22
CA GLN A 120 6.70 -9.27 0.97
C GLN A 120 6.04 -8.80 2.27
N ARG A 121 5.60 -7.54 2.31
CA ARG A 121 4.89 -6.95 3.45
C ARG A 121 3.59 -7.70 3.73
N GLU A 122 2.82 -7.95 2.68
CA GLU A 122 1.51 -8.59 2.75
C GLU A 122 1.59 -10.03 3.27
N GLU A 123 2.62 -10.78 2.85
CA GLU A 123 2.88 -12.13 3.37
C GLU A 123 3.16 -12.14 4.88
N GLU A 124 3.87 -11.14 5.42
CA GLU A 124 4.12 -11.02 6.86
C GLU A 124 2.85 -10.67 7.63
N GLU A 125 2.04 -9.74 7.08
CA GLU A 125 0.74 -9.37 7.65
C GLU A 125 -0.23 -10.56 7.69
N ASP A 126 -0.25 -11.37 6.63
CA ASP A 126 -1.13 -12.53 6.54
C ASP A 126 -0.72 -13.64 7.50
N LYS A 127 0.59 -13.92 7.62
CA LYS A 127 1.11 -14.86 8.62
C LYS A 127 0.75 -14.42 10.04
N LEU A 128 0.85 -13.12 10.34
CA LEU A 128 0.49 -12.60 11.65
C LEU A 128 -1.01 -12.77 11.93
N LEU A 129 -1.86 -12.47 10.95
CA LEU A 129 -3.30 -12.58 11.08
C LEU A 129 -3.74 -14.04 11.24
N GLU A 130 -3.18 -14.94 10.44
CA GLU A 130 -3.45 -16.37 10.52
C GLU A 130 -3.05 -16.92 11.90
N ALA A 131 -1.88 -16.55 12.42
CA ALA A 131 -1.46 -16.92 13.76
C ALA A 131 -2.40 -16.39 14.87
N MET A 132 -2.98 -15.19 14.68
CA MET A 132 -3.97 -14.64 15.61
C MET A 132 -5.28 -15.43 15.57
N ILE A 133 -5.77 -15.79 14.37
CA ILE A 133 -6.98 -16.59 14.19
C ILE A 133 -6.78 -17.99 14.79
N GLN A 134 -5.71 -18.68 14.43
CA GLN A 134 -5.38 -20.01 14.95
C GLN A 134 -5.27 -20.00 16.48
N ARG A 135 -4.58 -19.01 17.08
CA ARG A 135 -4.48 -18.92 18.54
C ARG A 135 -5.84 -18.84 19.22
N LYS A 136 -6.79 -18.10 18.63
CA LYS A 136 -8.16 -18.01 19.16
C LYS A 136 -8.97 -19.27 18.92
N GLU A 137 -8.79 -19.93 17.78
CA GLU A 137 -9.46 -21.20 17.48
C GLU A 137 -8.97 -22.33 18.41
N PHE A 138 -7.68 -22.40 18.73
CA PHE A 138 -7.13 -23.40 19.66
C PHE A 138 -7.48 -23.13 21.14
N GLN A 139 -7.71 -21.88 21.55
CA GLN A 139 -8.23 -21.59 22.90
C GLN A 139 -9.64 -22.15 23.10
N LYS A 140 -10.41 -22.29 22.03
CA LYS A 140 -11.74 -22.90 22.02
C LYS A 140 -11.73 -24.43 22.19
N GLU A 141 -10.63 -25.10 21.79
CA GLU A 141 -10.48 -26.57 21.90
C GLU A 141 -9.88 -27.02 23.23
N GLY A 142 -9.26 -26.11 24.00
CA GLY A 142 -8.56 -26.40 25.25
C GLY A 142 -9.34 -26.15 26.54
N ASP A 143 -10.56 -25.60 26.51
CA ASP A 143 -11.30 -25.21 27.73
C ASP A 143 -12.05 -26.38 28.39
N SER A 144 -11.30 -27.43 28.73
CA SER A 144 -11.72 -28.48 29.66
C SER A 144 -10.99 -28.41 31.01
N GLU A 145 -10.19 -27.37 31.29
CA GLU A 145 -9.59 -27.13 32.61
C GLU A 145 -9.51 -25.64 33.01
N PRO A 146 -9.79 -25.29 34.29
CA PRO A 146 -9.90 -23.90 34.70
C PRO A 146 -8.50 -23.30 34.88
N ARG A 147 -8.11 -22.33 34.04
CA ARG A 147 -6.89 -21.53 34.25
C ARG A 147 -7.18 -20.04 34.45
N LYS A 148 -6.43 -19.49 35.41
CA LYS A 148 -6.62 -18.18 36.05
C LYS A 148 -6.64 -17.03 35.03
N LYS A 149 -7.70 -16.21 35.12
CA LYS A 149 -7.96 -15.02 34.29
C LYS A 149 -6.80 -14.01 34.36
N HIS A 150 -6.04 -13.87 33.27
CA HIS A 150 -5.19 -12.70 33.07
C HIS A 150 -5.94 -11.71 32.17
N LYS A 151 -6.35 -10.56 32.74
CA LYS A 151 -7.12 -9.52 32.02
C LYS A 151 -6.36 -9.01 30.80
N PHE A 152 -6.77 -9.44 29.62
CA PHE A 152 -6.30 -8.91 28.34
C PHE A 152 -6.86 -7.49 28.14
N LYS A 153 -6.02 -6.54 27.71
CA LYS A 153 -6.40 -5.13 27.54
C LYS A 153 -6.55 -4.78 26.05
N PRO A 154 -7.78 -4.71 25.50
CA PRO A 154 -8.03 -4.56 24.06
C PRO A 154 -7.58 -3.22 23.46
N GLY A 155 -7.37 -2.18 24.28
CA GLY A 155 -6.97 -0.85 23.77
C GLY A 155 -5.59 -0.77 23.09
N LYS A 156 -4.73 -1.79 23.22
CA LYS A 156 -3.42 -1.81 22.55
C LYS A 156 -3.46 -2.40 21.13
N VAL A 157 -4.38 -3.33 20.85
CA VAL A 157 -4.48 -3.96 19.52
C VAL A 157 -5.12 -3.02 18.49
N LEU A 158 -6.09 -2.18 18.88
CA LEU A 158 -6.67 -1.18 17.98
C LEU A 158 -5.63 -0.15 17.47
N LYS A 159 -4.62 0.18 18.28
CA LYS A 159 -3.57 1.15 17.92
C LYS A 159 -2.56 0.62 16.90
N ILE A 160 -2.43 -0.69 16.77
CA ILE A 160 -1.51 -1.32 15.81
C ILE A 160 -2.17 -1.45 14.43
N LEU A 161 -3.51 -1.55 14.39
CA LEU A 161 -4.29 -1.72 13.16
C LEU A 161 -4.80 -0.40 12.57
N GLY A 162 -4.92 0.65 13.39
CA GLY A 162 -5.21 2.01 12.93
C GLY A 162 -3.94 2.73 12.53
N GLY A 163 -3.46 2.52 11.31
CA GLY A 163 -2.36 3.28 10.73
C GLY A 163 -2.61 4.79 10.84
N LYS A 164 -1.84 5.47 11.69
CA LYS A 164 -1.87 6.93 11.77
C LYS A 164 -0.88 7.47 10.73
N ALA A 165 -1.40 7.86 9.57
CA ALA A 165 -0.71 8.76 8.66
C ALA A 165 -0.70 10.16 9.29
N GLU A 166 0.46 10.65 9.74
CA GLU A 166 0.73 12.09 9.89
C GLU A 166 2.21 12.41 9.61
N GLY A 167 2.44 13.09 8.49
CA GLY A 167 3.13 14.39 8.45
C GLY A 167 4.59 14.48 8.88
N LYS A 168 5.48 14.59 7.88
CA LYS A 168 6.79 15.27 7.92
C LYS A 168 6.81 16.51 8.84
N LYS A 169 7.83 16.62 9.70
CA LYS A 169 8.72 17.81 9.86
C LYS A 169 9.82 17.53 10.90
N GLY A 170 10.99 17.08 10.43
CA GLY A 170 12.24 17.15 11.18
C GLY A 170 13.07 18.33 10.67
N SER A 171 13.25 19.36 11.50
CA SER A 171 14.24 20.42 11.31
C SER A 171 15.38 20.18 12.31
N PRO A 172 16.66 20.16 11.90
CA PRO A 172 17.75 19.97 12.83
C PRO A 172 18.10 21.32 13.49
N ARG A 173 17.94 21.37 14.82
CA ARG A 173 18.35 22.48 15.68
C ARG A 173 19.87 22.42 15.88
N GLY A 174 20.61 23.05 14.97
CA GLY A 174 22.06 23.30 15.06
C GLY A 174 22.35 24.70 15.60
N LYS A 175 23.16 24.76 16.66
CA LYS A 175 23.52 25.95 17.44
C LYS A 175 24.03 27.12 16.60
N GLU A 176 23.45 28.31 16.80
CA GLU A 176 24.07 29.59 16.44
C GLU A 176 25.42 29.75 17.16
N LYS A 177 26.49 29.95 16.39
CA LYS A 177 27.67 30.69 16.84
C LYS A 177 27.73 31.96 16.01
N SER A 178 27.61 33.10 16.70
CA SER A 178 27.74 34.44 16.15
C SER A 178 29.15 34.67 15.58
N PRO A 179 29.33 35.29 14.41
CA PRO A 179 30.57 35.95 14.06
C PRO A 179 30.51 37.42 14.55
N LYS A 180 31.51 37.80 15.35
CA LYS A 180 31.78 39.20 15.70
C LYS A 180 32.17 39.97 14.44
N SER A 181 31.51 41.11 14.19
CA SER A 181 31.98 42.14 13.27
C SER A 181 33.29 42.75 13.77
N PRO A 182 34.28 43.06 12.90
CA PRO A 182 35.36 43.98 13.25
C PRO A 182 34.92 45.44 13.06
N PRO A 183 35.46 46.40 13.83
CA PRO A 183 35.15 47.80 13.62
C PRO A 183 35.94 48.34 12.42
N ALA A 184 35.31 49.26 11.70
CA ALA A 184 35.93 50.03 10.64
C ALA A 184 36.93 51.05 11.20
N HIS A 185 38.08 51.16 10.55
CA HIS A 185 38.88 52.38 10.43
C HIS A 185 39.65 52.34 9.10
#